data_AF-K2NQW2-F1
#
_entry.id   AF-K2NQW2-F1
#
_cell.length_a   1.000
_cell.length_b   1.000
_cell.length_c   1.000
_cell.angle_alpha   90.00
_cell.angle_beta   90.00
_cell.angle_gamma   90.00
#
_symmetry.space_group_name_H-M   'P 1'
#
loop_
_entity.id
_entity.type
_entity.pdbx_description
1 polymer ?
#
loop_
_entity_poly.entity_id
_entity_poly.type
_entity_poly.pdbx_seq_one_letter_code
_entity_poly.pdbx_strand_id
1 'polypeptide(L)'
;MNTLIDHSPASAANAMRDEFGMARAILEYSIRENIAGFTLSGLKIPRVIQCWGPGTSLPESADFVLEVAIFQEHLADRITALSQNRKLLEEIWRFNEVSRRFREHELTIPEAASDILDQLANLVNALFAQDVDAALAVLQHCHLRRFDLADAIVPRISQRQAEIA
;
A
#
# COMPACT_ATOMS: atom_id res chain seq x y z
N MET A 1 29.44 -21.83 6.09
CA MET A 1 29.37 -20.38 5.84
C MET A 1 28.12 -19.88 6.54
N ASN A 2 28.27 -19.26 7.72
CA ASN A 2 27.15 -18.59 8.37
C ASN A 2 26.97 -17.23 7.70
N THR A 3 25.92 -17.09 6.90
CA THR A 3 25.43 -15.78 6.46
C THR A 3 24.92 -15.08 7.70
N LEU A 4 25.71 -14.14 8.24
CA LEU A 4 25.22 -13.15 9.20
C LEU A 4 24.13 -12.38 8.47
N ILE A 5 22.87 -12.71 8.76
CA ILE A 5 21.74 -11.88 8.36
C ILE A 5 21.91 -10.58 9.13
N ASP A 6 22.31 -9.52 8.42
CA ASP A 6 22.43 -8.21 9.00
C ASP A 6 21.03 -7.71 9.38
N HIS A 7 20.75 -7.67 10.67
CA HIS A 7 19.51 -7.16 11.25
C HIS A 7 19.55 -5.63 11.44
N SER A 8 20.45 -4.92 10.76
CA SER A 8 20.49 -3.46 10.81
C SER A 8 19.18 -2.84 10.28
N PRO A 9 18.74 -1.69 10.83
CA PRO A 9 17.56 -0.97 10.32
C PRO A 9 17.66 -0.61 8.82
N ALA A 10 18.87 -0.39 8.31
CA ALA A 10 19.12 -0.14 6.89
C ALA A 10 18.86 -1.38 6.01
N SER A 11 19.26 -2.56 6.49
CA SER A 11 18.95 -3.85 5.84
C SER A 11 17.43 -4.09 5.81
N ALA A 12 16.72 -3.80 6.90
CA ALA A 12 15.27 -3.92 6.98
C ALA A 12 14.52 -2.91 6.09
N ALA A 13 15.02 -1.66 5.98
CA ALA A 13 14.45 -0.66 5.09
C ALA A 13 14.60 -1.05 3.61
N ASN A 14 15.75 -1.59 3.23
CA ASN A 14 15.96 -2.11 1.87
C ASN A 14 15.06 -3.30 1.56
N ALA A 15 14.91 -4.25 2.49
CA ALA A 15 13.96 -5.35 2.31
C ALA A 15 12.52 -4.83 2.11
N MET A 16 12.08 -3.83 2.89
CA MET A 16 10.75 -3.23 2.71
C MET A 16 10.60 -2.53 1.36
N ARG A 17 11.65 -1.84 0.87
CA ARG A 17 11.67 -1.24 -0.47
C ARG A 17 11.49 -2.28 -1.56
N ASP A 18 12.19 -3.40 -1.45
CA ASP A 18 12.10 -4.52 -2.39
C ASP A 18 10.69 -5.12 -2.41
N GLU A 19 10.08 -5.32 -1.22
CA GLU A 19 8.70 -5.78 -1.10
C GLU A 19 7.70 -4.82 -1.79
N PHE A 20 7.83 -3.51 -1.58
CA PHE A 20 6.99 -2.52 -2.28
C PHE A 20 7.26 -2.50 -3.79
N GLY A 21 8.51 -2.68 -4.23
CA GLY A 21 8.88 -2.75 -5.64
C GLY A 21 8.26 -3.96 -6.33
N MET A 22 8.31 -5.12 -5.68
CA MET A 22 7.69 -6.35 -6.16
C MET A 22 6.17 -6.21 -6.23
N ALA A 23 5.54 -5.72 -5.17
CA ALA A 23 4.08 -5.50 -5.13
C ALA A 23 3.63 -4.55 -6.25
N ARG A 24 4.34 -3.44 -6.48
CA ARG A 24 4.06 -2.54 -7.61
C ARG A 24 4.09 -3.30 -8.93
N ALA A 25 5.16 -4.06 -9.21
CA ALA A 25 5.30 -4.79 -10.47
C ALA A 25 4.13 -5.77 -10.71
N ILE A 26 3.68 -6.47 -9.66
CA ILE A 26 2.53 -7.38 -9.72
C ILE A 26 1.23 -6.63 -10.02
N LEU A 27 0.98 -5.52 -9.33
CA LEU A 27 -0.22 -4.72 -9.51
C LEU A 27 -0.28 -4.13 -10.91
N GLU A 28 0.83 -3.56 -11.39
CA GLU A 28 0.91 -3.01 -12.73
C GLU A 28 0.71 -4.08 -13.81
N TYR A 29 1.31 -5.27 -13.64
CA TYR A 29 1.08 -6.40 -14.54
C TYR A 29 -0.40 -6.75 -14.60
N SER A 30 -1.04 -6.95 -13.44
CA SER A 30 -2.45 -7.32 -13.35
C SER A 30 -3.40 -6.28 -13.99
N ILE A 31 -3.09 -4.99 -13.83
CA ILE A 31 -3.84 -3.91 -14.49
C ILE A 31 -3.71 -3.99 -16.01
N ARG A 32 -2.47 -4.15 -16.53
CA ARG A 32 -2.23 -4.24 -17.97
C ARG A 32 -2.90 -5.46 -18.60
N GLU A 33 -2.99 -6.56 -17.85
CA GLU A 33 -3.66 -7.78 -18.32
C GLU A 33 -5.17 -7.59 -18.49
N ASN A 34 -5.87 -6.97 -17.51
CA ASN A 34 -7.33 -6.93 -17.55
C ASN A 34 -7.97 -5.82 -16.68
N ILE A 35 -7.63 -4.55 -16.88
CA ILE A 35 -8.30 -3.45 -16.17
C ILE A 35 -9.82 -3.43 -16.36
N ALA A 36 -10.32 -3.87 -17.52
CA ALA A 36 -11.76 -3.91 -17.83
C ALA A 36 -12.54 -4.85 -16.91
N GLY A 37 -11.88 -5.86 -16.33
CA GLY A 37 -12.45 -6.76 -15.35
C GLY A 37 -12.51 -6.20 -13.92
N PHE A 38 -12.00 -5.00 -13.68
CA PHE A 38 -11.96 -4.41 -12.35
C PHE A 38 -13.35 -4.06 -11.81
N THR A 39 -13.57 -4.38 -10.54
CA THR A 39 -14.79 -4.04 -9.81
C THR A 39 -14.47 -3.90 -8.32
N LEU A 40 -15.15 -2.95 -7.65
CA LEU A 40 -15.16 -2.84 -6.20
C LEU A 40 -16.22 -3.72 -5.54
N SER A 41 -16.89 -4.61 -6.28
CA SER A 41 -17.88 -5.50 -5.70
C SER A 41 -17.29 -6.30 -4.53
N GLY A 42 -17.97 -6.26 -3.38
CA GLY A 42 -17.53 -6.89 -2.14
C GLY A 42 -16.43 -6.14 -1.38
N LEU A 43 -15.96 -4.98 -1.86
CA LEU A 43 -15.03 -4.11 -1.13
C LEU A 43 -15.79 -2.99 -0.42
N LYS A 44 -15.63 -2.93 0.91
CA LYS A 44 -16.11 -1.79 1.70
C LYS A 44 -15.12 -0.64 1.57
N ILE A 45 -15.48 0.40 0.82
CA ILE A 45 -14.68 1.63 0.73
C ILE A 45 -14.80 2.38 2.07
N PRO A 46 -13.69 2.71 2.76
CA PRO A 46 -13.71 3.53 3.96
C PRO A 46 -14.42 4.87 3.74
N ARG A 47 -15.16 5.36 4.73
CA ARG A 47 -15.90 6.62 4.63
C ARG A 47 -14.98 7.80 4.32
N VAL A 48 -13.78 7.80 4.91
CA VAL A 48 -12.77 8.85 4.65
C VAL A 48 -12.44 8.94 3.16
N ILE A 49 -12.33 7.81 2.44
CA ILE A 49 -12.04 7.79 1.00
C ILE A 49 -13.27 8.22 0.19
N GLN A 50 -14.47 7.80 0.59
CA GLN A 50 -15.71 8.18 -0.11
C GLN A 50 -15.98 9.69 -0.10
N CYS A 51 -15.56 10.37 0.97
CA CYS A 51 -15.75 11.81 1.15
C CYS A 51 -14.45 12.60 0.93
N TRP A 52 -13.36 11.94 0.55
CA TRP A 52 -12.07 12.60 0.41
C TRP A 52 -12.08 13.58 -0.75
N GLY A 53 -11.45 14.74 -0.53
CA GLY A 53 -11.23 15.73 -1.56
C GLY A 53 -9.96 16.53 -1.28
N PRO A 54 -9.33 17.12 -2.31
CA PRO A 54 -8.14 17.93 -2.14
C PRO A 54 -8.35 19.05 -1.11
N GLY A 55 -7.42 19.18 -0.16
CA GLY A 55 -7.49 20.19 0.91
C GLY A 55 -8.44 19.85 2.07
N THR A 56 -9.00 18.65 2.11
CA THR A 56 -9.78 18.17 3.26
C THR A 56 -8.87 17.89 4.45
N SER A 57 -9.30 18.24 5.66
CA SER A 57 -8.59 17.88 6.89
C SER A 57 -8.68 16.39 7.18
N LEU A 58 -7.60 15.81 7.71
CA LEU A 58 -7.62 14.43 8.19
C LEU A 58 -8.68 14.22 9.27
N PRO A 59 -9.28 13.02 9.35
CA PRO A 59 -10.18 12.68 10.45
C PRO A 59 -9.44 12.70 11.79
N GLU A 60 -10.10 13.17 12.85
CA GLU A 60 -9.53 13.21 14.20
C GLU A 60 -9.41 11.82 14.87
N SER A 61 -10.18 10.83 14.40
CA SER A 61 -10.17 9.47 14.99
C SER A 61 -9.02 8.62 14.43
N ALA A 62 -8.25 7.98 15.30
CA ALA A 62 -7.25 6.99 14.90
C ALA A 62 -7.84 5.76 14.18
N ASP A 63 -9.16 5.54 14.25
CA ASP A 63 -9.83 4.39 13.63
C ASP A 63 -9.68 4.36 12.10
N PHE A 64 -9.52 5.53 11.44
CA PHE A 64 -9.37 5.56 9.99
C PHE A 64 -8.07 4.87 9.53
N VAL A 65 -7.03 4.86 10.36
CA VAL A 65 -5.73 4.24 10.03
C VAL A 65 -5.91 2.77 9.69
N LEU A 66 -6.60 2.03 10.56
CA LEU A 66 -6.85 0.61 10.35
C LEU A 66 -7.79 0.37 9.17
N GLU A 67 -8.87 1.17 9.05
CA GLU A 67 -9.81 1.03 7.94
C GLU A 67 -9.14 1.25 6.58
N VAL A 68 -8.28 2.27 6.48
CA VAL A 68 -7.56 2.58 5.24
C VAL A 68 -6.50 1.52 4.95
N ALA A 69 -5.77 1.04 5.95
CA ALA A 69 -4.79 -0.03 5.76
C ALA A 69 -5.44 -1.34 5.27
N ILE A 70 -6.59 -1.73 5.85
CA ILE A 70 -7.36 -2.90 5.41
C ILE A 70 -7.88 -2.69 3.98
N PHE A 71 -8.36 -1.48 3.66
CA PHE A 71 -8.81 -1.19 2.32
C PHE A 71 -7.68 -1.28 1.29
N GLN A 72 -6.47 -0.79 1.62
CA GLN A 72 -5.29 -0.93 0.76
C GLN A 72 -4.96 -2.40 0.48
N GLU A 73 -5.04 -3.26 1.49
CA GLU A 73 -4.80 -4.71 1.35
C GLU A 73 -5.80 -5.35 0.39
N HIS A 74 -7.09 -5.12 0.62
CA HIS A 74 -8.13 -5.70 -0.22
C HIS A 74 -8.17 -5.12 -1.63
N LEU A 75 -7.79 -3.85 -1.80
CA LEU A 75 -7.64 -3.25 -3.12
C LEU A 75 -6.50 -3.93 -3.89
N ALA A 76 -5.36 -4.18 -3.24
CA ALA A 76 -4.25 -4.91 -3.85
C ALA A 76 -4.64 -6.34 -4.24
N ASP A 77 -5.39 -7.06 -3.40
CA ASP A 77 -5.92 -8.39 -3.72
C ASP A 77 -6.80 -8.34 -4.97
N ARG A 78 -7.68 -7.33 -5.05
CA ARG A 78 -8.65 -7.19 -6.14
C ARG A 78 -7.98 -6.83 -7.46
N ILE A 79 -7.00 -5.93 -7.44
CA ILE A 79 -6.20 -5.60 -8.62
C ILE A 79 -5.43 -6.83 -9.07
N THR A 80 -4.82 -7.57 -8.14
CA THR A 80 -4.01 -8.75 -8.49
C THR A 80 -4.84 -9.87 -9.11
N ALA A 81 -6.08 -10.04 -8.64
CA ALA A 81 -7.01 -11.03 -9.19
C ALA A 81 -7.33 -10.82 -10.68
N LEU A 82 -7.08 -9.62 -11.24
CA LEU A 82 -7.25 -9.35 -12.68
C LEU A 82 -6.36 -10.22 -13.56
N SER A 83 -5.17 -10.57 -13.08
CA SER A 83 -4.24 -11.46 -13.80
C SER A 83 -4.70 -12.92 -13.85
N GLN A 84 -5.69 -13.30 -13.03
CA GLN A 84 -6.11 -14.70 -12.82
C GLN A 84 -4.94 -15.63 -12.43
N ASN A 85 -3.84 -15.07 -11.90
CA ASN A 85 -2.66 -15.82 -11.52
C ASN A 85 -2.61 -15.99 -10.01
N ARG A 86 -2.95 -17.21 -9.56
CA ARG A 86 -2.96 -17.57 -8.13
C ARG A 86 -1.62 -17.32 -7.43
N LYS A 87 -0.49 -17.53 -8.11
CA LYS A 87 0.84 -17.33 -7.50
C LYS A 87 1.09 -15.85 -7.19
N LEU A 88 0.68 -14.97 -8.10
CA LEU A 88 0.80 -13.53 -7.87
C LEU A 88 -0.09 -13.06 -6.71
N LEU A 89 -1.28 -13.65 -6.59
CA LEU A 89 -2.17 -13.37 -5.47
C LEU A 89 -1.58 -13.82 -4.12
N GLU A 90 -0.97 -15.00 -4.08
CA GLU A 90 -0.27 -15.50 -2.88
C GLU A 90 0.90 -14.60 -2.48
N GLU A 91 1.66 -14.08 -3.45
CA GLU A 91 2.72 -13.09 -3.17
C GLU A 91 2.17 -11.77 -2.63
N ILE A 92 1.02 -11.32 -3.12
CA ILE A 92 0.38 -10.10 -2.62
C ILE A 92 -0.18 -10.29 -1.20
N TRP A 93 -0.64 -11.49 -0.85
CA TRP A 93 -1.01 -11.80 0.53
C TRP A 93 0.20 -11.77 1.47
N ARG A 94 1.32 -12.38 1.06
CA ARG A 94 2.59 -12.31 1.81
C ARG A 94 3.03 -10.86 1.98
N PHE A 95 3.03 -10.07 0.90
CA PHE A 95 3.32 -8.65 0.93
C PHE A 95 2.40 -7.90 1.91
N ASN A 96 1.09 -8.17 1.87
CA ASN A 96 0.11 -7.52 2.73
C ASN A 96 0.41 -7.80 4.21
N GLU A 97 0.79 -9.03 4.56
CA GLU A 97 1.17 -9.37 5.92
C GLU A 97 2.43 -8.60 6.39
N VAL A 98 3.51 -8.63 5.61
CA VAL A 98 4.80 -8.03 6.02
C VAL A 98 4.77 -6.51 6.06
N SER A 99 3.97 -5.87 5.20
CA SER A 99 3.92 -4.40 5.08
C SER A 99 2.79 -3.75 5.90
N ARG A 100 1.93 -4.51 6.58
CA ARG A 100 0.80 -3.96 7.34
C ARG A 100 1.22 -2.89 8.35
N ARG A 101 2.19 -3.20 9.21
CA ARG A 101 2.65 -2.26 10.25
C ARG A 101 3.27 -1.01 9.65
N PHE A 102 3.91 -1.13 8.49
CA PHE A 102 4.41 0.01 7.74
C PHE A 102 3.27 0.93 7.31
N ARG A 103 2.24 0.36 6.67
CA ARG A 103 1.05 1.09 6.21
C ARG A 103 0.31 1.78 7.36
N GLU A 104 0.16 1.09 8.48
CA GLU A 104 -0.44 1.69 9.68
C GLU A 104 0.39 2.86 10.21
N HIS A 105 1.72 2.73 10.27
CA HIS A 105 2.58 3.82 10.77
C HIS A 105 2.64 5.01 9.80
N GLU A 106 2.70 4.80 8.47
CA GLU A 106 2.67 5.93 7.52
C GLU A 106 1.37 6.74 7.65
N LEU A 107 0.24 6.09 7.94
CA LEU A 107 -1.05 6.75 8.13
C LEU A 107 -1.15 7.54 9.45
N THR A 108 -0.19 7.40 10.37
CA THR A 108 -0.09 8.24 11.57
C THR A 108 0.70 9.54 11.34
N ILE A 109 1.36 9.68 10.19
CA ILE A 109 2.11 10.88 9.81
C ILE A 109 1.16 11.74 8.97
N PRO A 110 0.74 12.94 9.42
CA PRO A 110 -0.32 13.70 8.77
C PRO A 110 -0.09 13.97 7.27
N GLU A 111 1.09 14.44 6.90
CA GLU A 111 1.43 14.73 5.51
C GLU A 111 1.36 13.47 4.64
N ALA A 112 1.92 12.37 5.15
CA ALA A 112 1.88 11.09 4.45
C ALA A 112 0.46 10.52 4.36
N ALA A 113 -0.37 10.70 5.39
CA ALA A 113 -1.75 10.23 5.41
C ALA A 113 -2.60 10.95 4.37
N SER A 114 -2.48 12.29 4.28
CA SER A 114 -3.15 13.08 3.24
C SER A 114 -2.75 12.63 1.84
N ASP A 115 -1.44 12.48 1.59
CA ASP A 115 -0.93 12.00 0.30
C ASP A 115 -1.46 10.60 -0.05
N ILE A 116 -1.52 9.69 0.94
CA ILE A 116 -2.06 8.34 0.74
C ILE A 116 -3.52 8.38 0.35
N LEU A 117 -4.32 9.24 0.99
CA LEU A 117 -5.75 9.36 0.69
C LEU A 117 -5.97 9.95 -0.71
N ASP A 118 -5.19 10.96 -1.11
CA ASP A 118 -5.19 11.49 -2.47
C ASP A 118 -4.83 10.42 -3.49
N GLN A 119 -3.74 9.68 -3.23
CA GLN A 119 -3.28 8.59 -4.09
C GLN A 119 -4.33 7.47 -4.20
N LEU A 120 -4.99 7.09 -3.11
CA LEU A 120 -6.03 6.06 -3.12
C LEU A 120 -7.26 6.50 -3.89
N ALA A 121 -7.73 7.73 -3.69
CA ALA A 121 -8.85 8.28 -4.44
C ALA A 121 -8.54 8.30 -5.94
N ASN A 122 -7.34 8.77 -6.31
CA ASN A 122 -6.89 8.81 -7.71
C ASN A 122 -6.76 7.41 -8.32
N LEU A 123 -6.21 6.44 -7.59
CA LEU A 123 -6.09 5.06 -8.06
C LEU A 123 -7.47 4.43 -8.30
N VAL A 124 -8.40 4.59 -7.35
CA VAL A 124 -9.77 4.08 -7.47
C VAL A 124 -10.46 4.70 -8.69
N ASN A 125 -10.35 6.02 -8.87
CA ASN A 125 -10.92 6.71 -10.01
C ASN A 125 -10.33 6.23 -11.34
N ALA A 126 -9.01 6.05 -11.44
CA ALA A 126 -8.36 5.55 -12.64
C ALA A 126 -8.80 4.11 -12.98
N LEU A 127 -8.90 3.24 -11.98
CA LEU A 127 -9.38 1.88 -12.15
C LEU A 127 -10.84 1.84 -12.65
N PHE A 128 -11.71 2.71 -12.14
CA PHE A 128 -13.09 2.84 -12.62
C PHE A 128 -13.19 3.41 -14.03
N ALA A 129 -12.36 4.42 -14.34
CA ALA A 129 -12.27 5.01 -15.67
C ALA A 129 -11.61 4.06 -16.69
N GLN A 130 -11.09 2.91 -16.24
CA GLN A 130 -10.28 1.98 -17.04
C GLN A 130 -9.07 2.68 -17.68
N ASP A 131 -8.55 3.70 -17.00
CA ASP A 131 -7.39 4.47 -17.44
C ASP A 131 -6.13 3.79 -16.91
N VAL A 132 -5.53 2.96 -17.78
CA VAL A 132 -4.32 2.20 -17.48
C VAL A 132 -3.18 3.14 -17.14
N ASP A 133 -2.94 4.17 -17.94
CA ASP A 133 -1.78 5.05 -17.77
C ASP A 133 -1.88 5.85 -16.46
N ALA A 134 -3.07 6.36 -16.13
CA ALA A 134 -3.29 7.04 -14.86
C ALA A 134 -3.11 6.08 -13.66
N ALA A 135 -3.64 4.86 -13.74
CA ALA A 135 -3.49 3.88 -12.66
C ALA A 135 -2.02 3.50 -12.42
N LEU A 136 -1.26 3.27 -13.49
CA LEU A 136 0.18 2.97 -13.42
C LEU A 136 0.98 4.15 -12.86
N ALA A 137 0.66 5.38 -13.28
CA ALA A 137 1.32 6.59 -12.77
C ALA A 137 1.10 6.76 -11.26
N VAL A 138 -0.12 6.51 -10.78
CA VAL A 138 -0.43 6.55 -9.34
C VAL A 138 0.33 5.47 -8.58
N LEU A 139 0.39 4.23 -9.08
CA LEU A 139 1.16 3.15 -8.45
C LEU A 139 2.66 3.47 -8.37
N GLN A 140 3.24 4.05 -9.42
CA GLN A 140 4.63 4.49 -9.43
C GLN A 140 4.87 5.59 -8.38
N HIS A 141 3.98 6.58 -8.30
CA HIS A 141 4.10 7.66 -7.34
C HIS A 141 3.98 7.16 -5.89
N CYS A 142 3.03 6.27 -5.61
CA CYS A 142 2.91 5.56 -4.33
C CYS A 142 4.20 4.85 -3.93
N HIS A 143 4.82 4.14 -4.88
CA HIS A 143 6.04 3.38 -4.64
C HIS A 143 7.23 4.29 -4.31
N LEU A 144 7.45 5.36 -5.08
CA LEU A 144 8.55 6.30 -4.84
C LEU A 144 8.43 6.96 -3.47
N ARG A 145 7.23 7.44 -3.10
CA ARG A 145 6.99 8.02 -1.76
C ARG A 145 7.34 7.03 -0.65
N ARG A 146 6.90 5.77 -0.77
CA ARG A 146 7.19 4.72 0.23
C ARG A 146 8.67 4.32 0.26
N PHE A 147 9.34 4.36 -0.89
CA PHE A 147 10.77 4.13 -0.98
C PHE A 147 11.56 5.17 -0.17
N ASP A 148 11.17 6.43 -0.26
CA ASP A 148 11.78 7.53 0.48
C ASP A 148 11.45 7.48 1.99
N LEU A 149 10.22 7.07 2.34
CA LEU A 149 9.78 6.95 3.73
C LEU A 149 10.33 5.72 4.46
N ALA A 150 10.90 4.75 3.75
CA ALA A 150 11.33 3.48 4.32
C ALA A 150 12.29 3.65 5.50
N ASP A 151 13.32 4.49 5.34
CA ASP A 151 14.32 4.74 6.38
C ASP A 151 13.75 5.48 7.60
N ALA A 152 12.66 6.25 7.44
CA ALA A 152 12.03 6.97 8.54
C ALA A 152 11.07 6.09 9.36
N ILE A 153 10.38 5.15 8.70
CA ILE A 153 9.30 4.37 9.31
C ILE A 153 9.82 3.04 9.88
N VAL A 154 10.68 2.32 9.16
CA VAL A 154 11.14 0.98 9.57
C VAL A 154 11.78 0.96 10.96
N PRO A 155 12.67 1.91 11.33
CA PRO A 155 13.24 1.94 12.67
C PRO A 155 12.19 2.10 13.78
N ARG A 156 11.12 2.88 13.53
CA ARG A 156 10.05 3.13 14.50
C ARG A 156 9.21 1.88 14.76
N ILE A 157 9.00 1.05 13.74
CA ILE A 157 8.30 -0.23 13.88
C ILE A 157 9.11 -1.18 14.78
N SER A 158 10.43 -1.25 14.58
CA SER A 158 11.31 -2.12 15.38
C SER A 158 11.41 -1.66 16.84
N GLN A 159 11.43 -0.36 17.10
CA GLN A 159 11.44 0.19 18.47
C GLN A 159 10.15 -0.16 19.21
N ARG A 160 8.99 0.05 18.59
CA ARG A 160 7.68 -0.26 19.19
C ARG A 160 7.47 -1.76 19.44
N GLN A 161 8.13 -2.63 18.66
CA GLN A 161 8.13 -4.08 18.90
C GLN A 161 8.92 -4.46 20.17
N ALA A 162 10.04 -3.79 20.43
CA ALA A 162 10.88 -4.05 21.60
C ALA A 162 10.25 -3.54 22.90
N GLU A 163 9.37 -2.54 22.84
CA GLU A 163 8.67 -1.97 24.01
C GLU A 163 7.47 -2.81 24.48
N ILE A 164 6.96 -3.71 23.64
CA ILE A 164 5.80 -4.56 23.91
C ILE A 164 6.20 -6.01 24.27
N ALA A 165 7.47 -6.37 24.06
CA ALA A 165 8.05 -7.69 24.35
C ALA A 165 8.64 -7.74 25.77
#